data_AF-A0AAU8HDU7-F1
#
_entry.id   AF-A0AAU8HDU7-F1
#
_cell.length_a   1.000
_cell.length_b   1.000
_cell.length_c   1.000
_cell.angle_alpha   90.00
_cell.angle_beta   90.00
_cell.angle_gamma   90.00
#
_symmetry.space_group_name_H-M   'P 1'
#
loop_
_entity.id
_entity.type
_entity.pdbx_description
1 polymer ?
#
loop_
_entity_poly.entity_id
_entity_poly.type
_entity_poly.pdbx_seq_one_letter_code
_entity_poly.pdbx_strand_id
1 'polypeptide(L)'
;MSAEQVAREHHRRRRRLVDRLVTVSRQLWARVDPDAIARSWTTQLADLVPVATAAQYAAAITADTYLDAVLAAQGVTPAPRATVVAAALAGVASDGRPLASLLYQPAVTALTAIGDGVDTRRALAGGYAALETAVRTQVADAGRVADVTAMAVRGVDDYVRMVVGTTCGRCVVLAGRRYKLSEAFDRHPCCDCVHVPAAEDTVDAIATNPRAWFDSLSAEEQDRQFTKAGAAAIRLGADISQVVNARRGAYGLTPAGARITADEARMLRGGRDRGQLATRAVYGRQVYTTTEGITTRGLAGVRLGARERGVKDGGRYREARTPRLMPESILAAAGDDQAEALRLLKRFGYIR
;
A
#
# COMPACT_ATOMS: atom_id res chain seq x y z
N MET A 1 20.66 20.82 -5.09
CA MET A 1 19.38 20.20 -4.68
C MET A 1 19.69 19.12 -3.65
N SER A 2 18.89 18.97 -2.60
CA SER A 2 19.01 17.84 -1.68
C SER A 2 18.55 16.54 -2.35
N ALA A 3 18.98 15.39 -1.82
CA ALA A 3 18.54 14.08 -2.31
C ALA A 3 17.02 13.90 -2.24
N GLU A 4 16.37 14.46 -1.21
CA GLU A 4 14.91 14.53 -1.11
C GLU A 4 14.29 15.29 -2.30
N GLN A 5 14.83 16.49 -2.62
CA GLN A 5 14.33 17.30 -3.74
C GLN A 5 14.47 16.56 -5.08
N VAL A 6 15.61 15.91 -5.31
CA VAL A 6 15.86 15.09 -6.52
C VAL A 6 14.83 13.96 -6.63
N ALA A 7 14.62 13.21 -5.55
CA ALA A 7 13.66 12.10 -5.52
C ALA A 7 12.20 12.56 -5.67
N ARG A 8 11.82 13.71 -5.09
CA ARG A 8 10.49 14.32 -5.32
C ARG A 8 10.29 14.72 -6.77
N GLU A 9 11.30 15.32 -7.41
CA GLU A 9 11.21 15.71 -8.83
C GLU A 9 11.12 14.49 -9.75
N HIS A 10 11.94 13.45 -9.51
CA HIS A 10 11.85 12.17 -10.23
C HIS A 10 10.44 11.56 -10.13
N HIS A 11 9.88 11.52 -8.92
CA HIS A 11 8.51 11.05 -8.71
C HIS A 11 7.49 11.90 -9.49
N ARG A 12 7.57 13.23 -9.44
CA ARG A 12 6.65 14.13 -10.16
C ARG A 12 6.68 13.88 -11.66
N ARG A 13 7.86 13.68 -12.25
CA ARG A 13 7.98 13.35 -13.69
C ARG A 13 7.26 12.05 -14.03
N ARG A 14 7.47 11.00 -13.24
CA ARG A 14 6.78 9.72 -13.40
C ARG A 14 5.27 9.84 -13.21
N ARG A 15 4.80 10.64 -12.24
CA ARG A 15 3.37 10.90 -12.03
C ARG A 15 2.70 11.56 -13.22
N ARG A 16 3.36 12.53 -13.88
CA ARG A 16 2.82 13.16 -15.10
C ARG A 16 2.61 12.14 -16.22
N LEU A 17 3.51 11.16 -16.38
CA LEU A 17 3.34 10.06 -17.34
C LEU A 17 2.11 9.22 -17.00
N VAL A 18 1.98 8.84 -15.72
CA VAL A 18 0.83 8.08 -15.21
C VAL A 18 -0.49 8.81 -15.46
N ASP A 19 -0.58 10.09 -15.09
CA ASP A 19 -1.83 10.85 -15.17
C ASP A 19 -2.25 11.11 -16.64
N ARG A 20 -1.29 11.30 -17.55
CA ARG A 20 -1.55 11.34 -19.00
C ARG A 20 -2.08 10.01 -19.52
N LEU A 21 -1.45 8.89 -19.13
CA LEU A 21 -1.91 7.56 -19.56
C LEU A 21 -3.30 7.24 -19.03
N VAL A 22 -3.62 7.62 -17.78
CA VAL A 22 -4.99 7.47 -17.22
C VAL A 22 -6.01 8.26 -18.03
N THR A 23 -5.66 9.48 -18.46
CA THR A 23 -6.54 10.31 -19.30
C THR A 23 -6.83 9.62 -20.64
N VAL A 24 -5.81 9.12 -21.33
CA VAL A 24 -5.96 8.35 -22.57
C VAL A 24 -6.78 7.08 -22.34
N SER A 25 -6.47 6.34 -21.27
CA SER A 25 -7.18 5.10 -20.92
C SER A 25 -8.67 5.34 -20.68
N ARG A 26 -9.03 6.45 -20.02
CA ARG A 26 -10.42 6.85 -19.80
C ARG A 26 -11.12 7.17 -21.12
N GLN A 27 -10.48 7.92 -22.01
CA GLN A 27 -11.05 8.27 -23.32
C GLN A 27 -11.30 7.04 -24.19
N LEU A 28 -10.36 6.08 -24.20
CA LEU A 28 -10.51 4.82 -24.91
C LEU A 28 -11.60 3.95 -24.29
N TRP A 29 -11.63 3.81 -22.96
CA TRP A 29 -12.67 3.05 -22.27
C TRP A 29 -14.08 3.62 -22.46
N ALA A 30 -14.21 4.95 -22.57
CA ALA A 30 -15.50 5.59 -22.82
C ALA A 30 -16.11 5.24 -24.20
N ARG A 31 -15.33 4.66 -25.12
CA ARG A 31 -15.80 4.20 -26.44
C ARG A 31 -16.18 2.72 -26.46
N VAL A 32 -16.14 2.04 -25.32
CA VAL A 32 -16.58 0.64 -25.21
C VAL A 32 -18.09 0.58 -25.46
N ASP A 33 -18.48 -0.27 -26.40
CA ASP A 33 -19.87 -0.58 -26.71
C ASP A 33 -20.42 -1.52 -25.62
N PRO A 34 -21.45 -1.10 -24.87
CA PRO A 34 -22.07 -1.93 -23.83
C PRO A 34 -22.61 -3.27 -24.33
N ASP A 35 -23.02 -3.36 -25.60
CA ASP A 35 -23.59 -4.57 -26.20
C ASP A 35 -22.51 -5.46 -26.86
N ALA A 36 -21.29 -4.95 -26.98
CA ALA A 36 -20.17 -5.64 -27.61
C ALA A 36 -18.84 -5.39 -26.89
N ILE A 37 -18.83 -5.48 -25.55
CA ILE A 37 -17.71 -5.09 -24.68
C ILE A 37 -16.39 -5.71 -25.12
N ALA A 38 -16.32 -7.03 -25.29
CA ALA A 38 -15.09 -7.73 -25.65
C ALA A 38 -14.51 -7.25 -26.99
N ARG A 39 -15.37 -7.15 -28.01
CA ARG A 39 -14.98 -6.76 -29.37
C ARG A 39 -14.58 -5.28 -29.42
N SER A 40 -15.41 -4.39 -28.90
CA SER A 40 -15.12 -2.94 -28.89
C SER A 40 -13.89 -2.61 -28.05
N TRP A 41 -13.70 -3.26 -26.89
CA TRP A 41 -12.48 -3.09 -26.09
C TRP A 41 -11.24 -3.60 -26.80
N THR A 42 -11.31 -4.73 -27.50
CA THR A 42 -10.19 -5.23 -28.31
C THR A 42 -9.70 -4.20 -29.33
N THR A 43 -10.63 -3.50 -29.99
CA THR A 43 -10.28 -2.40 -30.91
C THR A 43 -9.55 -1.27 -30.20
N GLN A 44 -10.05 -0.81 -29.05
CA GLN A 44 -9.40 0.28 -28.30
C GLN A 44 -8.05 -0.16 -27.68
N LEU A 45 -7.92 -1.45 -27.36
CA LEU A 45 -6.72 -2.02 -26.76
C LEU A 45 -5.51 -1.96 -27.72
N ALA A 46 -5.76 -2.07 -29.02
CA ALA A 46 -4.72 -1.92 -30.05
C ALA A 46 -4.04 -0.55 -29.99
N ASP A 47 -4.77 0.50 -29.62
CA ASP A 47 -4.23 1.85 -29.43
C ASP A 47 -3.59 2.03 -28.04
N LEU A 48 -4.19 1.43 -27.00
CA LEU A 48 -3.72 1.62 -25.62
C LEU A 48 -2.37 0.95 -25.36
N VAL A 49 -2.15 -0.27 -25.87
CA VAL A 49 -0.95 -1.06 -25.56
C VAL A 49 0.34 -0.35 -25.98
N PRO A 50 0.49 0.22 -27.19
CA PRO A 50 1.66 1.00 -27.57
C PRO A 50 1.89 2.22 -26.67
N VAL A 51 0.83 2.96 -26.32
CA VAL A 51 0.93 4.15 -25.46
C VAL A 51 1.36 3.79 -24.05
N ALA A 52 0.80 2.72 -23.48
CA ALA A 52 1.19 2.21 -22.17
C ALA A 52 2.63 1.68 -22.16
N THR A 53 3.05 1.00 -23.22
CA THR A 53 4.43 0.53 -23.42
C THR A 53 5.41 1.70 -23.48
N ALA A 54 5.08 2.74 -24.25
CA ALA A 54 5.89 3.97 -24.32
C ALA A 54 5.98 4.68 -22.96
N ALA A 55 4.89 4.69 -22.18
CA ALA A 55 4.90 5.26 -20.83
C ALA A 55 5.77 4.45 -19.86
N GLN A 56 5.76 3.11 -19.94
CA GLN A 56 6.68 2.25 -19.16
C GLN A 56 8.14 2.55 -19.52
N TYR A 57 8.46 2.60 -20.81
CA TYR A 57 9.79 2.93 -21.29
C TYR A 57 10.25 4.31 -20.82
N ALA A 58 9.40 5.34 -20.96
CA ALA A 58 9.70 6.69 -20.52
C ALA A 58 9.90 6.81 -19.01
N ALA A 59 9.20 5.99 -18.21
CA ALA A 59 9.44 5.91 -16.77
C ALA A 59 10.78 5.23 -16.44
N ALA A 60 11.18 4.22 -17.22
CA ALA A 60 12.40 3.44 -16.99
C ALA A 60 13.69 4.16 -17.45
N ILE A 61 13.66 4.88 -18.58
CA ILE A 61 14.87 5.50 -19.17
C ILE A 61 15.51 6.56 -18.25
N THR A 62 14.75 7.11 -17.31
CA THR A 62 15.25 8.15 -16.38
C THR A 62 16.03 7.61 -15.18
N ALA A 63 16.07 6.28 -14.98
CA ALA A 63 16.60 5.68 -13.76
C ALA A 63 18.10 5.97 -13.53
N ASP A 64 18.94 5.82 -14.56
CA ASP A 64 20.39 6.06 -14.43
C ASP A 64 20.68 7.52 -14.05
N THR A 65 20.10 8.49 -14.76
CA THR A 65 20.27 9.91 -14.46
C THR A 65 19.72 10.29 -13.09
N TYR A 66 18.58 9.70 -12.68
CA TYR A 66 18.03 9.92 -11.34
C TYR A 66 19.00 9.43 -10.27
N LEU A 67 19.57 8.24 -10.42
CA LEU A 67 20.49 7.68 -9.44
C LEU A 67 21.80 8.46 -9.35
N ASP A 68 22.35 8.88 -10.49
CA ASP A 68 23.54 9.72 -10.47
C ASP A 68 23.29 11.02 -9.71
N ALA A 69 22.14 11.67 -9.97
CA ALA A 69 21.77 12.90 -9.30
C ALA A 69 21.49 12.72 -7.79
N VAL A 70 20.81 11.64 -7.40
CA VAL A 70 20.43 11.43 -5.99
C VAL A 70 21.61 10.97 -5.14
N LEU A 71 22.56 10.23 -5.71
CA LEU A 71 23.79 9.82 -5.04
C LEU A 71 24.78 10.98 -4.94
N ALA A 72 24.93 11.78 -6.01
CA ALA A 72 25.73 13.01 -5.96
C ALA A 72 25.19 13.99 -4.91
N ALA A 73 23.87 14.10 -4.77
CA ALA A 73 23.24 14.90 -3.71
C ALA A 73 23.46 14.35 -2.30
N GLN A 74 23.91 13.10 -2.16
CA GLN A 74 24.36 12.47 -0.91
C GLN A 74 25.89 12.56 -0.72
N GLY A 75 26.61 13.24 -1.62
CA GLY A 75 28.08 13.33 -1.57
C GLY A 75 28.79 12.10 -2.14
N VAL A 76 28.06 11.16 -2.74
CA VAL A 76 28.61 9.94 -3.32
C VAL A 76 28.75 10.10 -4.83
N THR A 77 29.96 9.86 -5.34
CA THR A 77 30.21 9.78 -6.78
C THR A 77 30.04 8.32 -7.23
N PRO A 78 28.96 7.97 -7.94
CA PRO A 78 28.74 6.60 -8.37
C PRO A 78 29.71 6.21 -9.48
N ALA A 79 30.17 4.97 -9.46
CA ALA A 79 30.92 4.32 -10.55
C ALA A 79 30.08 3.16 -11.11
N PRO A 80 29.15 3.42 -12.06
CA PRO A 80 28.27 2.39 -12.59
C PRO A 80 29.06 1.34 -13.39
N ARG A 81 28.75 0.05 -13.19
CA ARG A 81 29.40 -1.06 -13.90
C ARG A 81 28.74 -1.41 -15.25
N ALA A 82 27.55 -0.84 -15.50
CA ALA A 82 26.69 -1.10 -16.66
C ALA A 82 25.66 0.05 -16.78
N THR A 83 24.68 -0.10 -17.67
CA THR A 83 23.53 0.79 -17.81
C THR A 83 22.23 -0.01 -17.80
N VAL A 84 21.13 0.64 -17.41
CA VAL A 84 19.82 -0.03 -17.42
C VAL A 84 19.29 -0.12 -18.84
N VAL A 85 18.94 -1.34 -19.28
CA VAL A 85 18.25 -1.57 -20.55
C VAL A 85 16.76 -1.30 -20.37
N ALA A 86 16.36 -0.02 -20.42
CA ALA A 86 15.00 0.43 -20.17
C ALA A 86 13.94 -0.26 -21.05
N ALA A 87 14.29 -0.64 -22.29
CA ALA A 87 13.41 -1.34 -23.21
C ALA A 87 12.95 -2.72 -22.67
N ALA A 88 13.76 -3.38 -21.83
CA ALA A 88 13.41 -4.68 -21.23
C ALA A 88 12.30 -4.58 -20.17
N LEU A 89 11.98 -3.36 -19.72
CA LEU A 89 10.95 -3.08 -18.71
C LEU A 89 9.65 -2.53 -19.31
N ALA A 90 9.53 -2.52 -20.64
CA ALA A 90 8.36 -2.04 -21.37
C ALA A 90 7.61 -3.19 -22.06
N GLY A 91 6.29 -3.10 -22.14
CA GLY A 91 5.43 -4.09 -22.80
C GLY A 91 5.16 -5.34 -21.97
N VAL A 92 5.65 -5.38 -20.72
CA VAL A 92 5.49 -6.50 -19.78
C VAL A 92 4.81 -5.97 -18.51
N ALA A 93 3.88 -6.75 -17.97
CA ALA A 93 3.24 -6.43 -16.71
C ALA A 93 4.11 -6.84 -15.51
N SER A 94 3.85 -6.28 -14.33
CA SER A 94 4.65 -6.51 -13.11
C SER A 94 4.62 -7.96 -12.61
N ASP A 95 3.65 -8.76 -13.07
CA ASP A 95 3.52 -10.21 -12.83
C ASP A 95 4.18 -11.06 -13.94
N GLY A 96 4.90 -10.43 -14.88
CA GLY A 96 5.71 -11.09 -15.92
C GLY A 96 4.97 -11.45 -17.20
N ARG A 97 3.64 -11.29 -17.27
CA ARG A 97 2.88 -11.57 -18.50
C ARG A 97 2.95 -10.42 -19.51
N PRO A 98 2.58 -10.66 -20.79
CA PRO A 98 2.47 -9.59 -21.78
C PRO A 98 1.48 -8.50 -21.32
N LEU A 99 1.85 -7.22 -21.45
CA LEU A 99 1.04 -6.09 -20.98
C LEU A 99 -0.38 -6.10 -21.53
N ALA A 100 -0.56 -6.47 -22.81
CA ALA A 100 -1.86 -6.57 -23.46
C ALA A 100 -2.83 -7.50 -22.71
N SER A 101 -2.34 -8.62 -22.18
CA SER A 101 -3.19 -9.58 -21.45
C SER A 101 -3.70 -9.03 -20.12
N LEU A 102 -2.90 -8.20 -19.42
CA LEU A 102 -3.35 -7.47 -18.24
C LEU A 102 -4.37 -6.39 -18.64
N LEU A 103 -4.08 -5.61 -19.68
CA LEU A 103 -4.94 -4.51 -20.11
C LEU A 103 -6.26 -4.97 -20.76
N TYR A 104 -6.41 -6.27 -21.08
CA TYR A 104 -7.68 -6.88 -21.45
C TYR A 104 -8.59 -7.23 -20.25
N GLN A 105 -8.03 -7.44 -19.05
CA GLN A 105 -8.78 -7.81 -17.83
C GLN A 105 -9.96 -6.88 -17.46
N PRO A 106 -9.93 -5.56 -17.72
CA PRO A 106 -11.09 -4.69 -17.52
C PRO A 106 -12.38 -5.17 -18.21
N ALA A 107 -12.28 -5.70 -19.44
CA ALA A 107 -13.44 -6.26 -20.15
C ALA A 107 -13.95 -7.53 -19.48
N VAL A 108 -13.05 -8.42 -19.04
CA VAL A 108 -13.40 -9.62 -18.26
C VAL A 108 -14.10 -9.21 -16.96
N THR A 109 -13.56 -8.23 -16.25
CA THR A 109 -14.14 -7.71 -15.00
C THR A 109 -15.57 -7.22 -15.20
N ALA A 110 -15.82 -6.45 -16.27
CA ALA A 110 -17.16 -5.94 -16.59
C ALA A 110 -18.11 -7.09 -16.98
N LEU A 111 -17.67 -8.01 -17.85
CA LEU A 111 -18.49 -9.13 -18.32
C LEU A 111 -18.84 -10.12 -17.21
N THR A 112 -17.89 -10.43 -16.31
CA THR A 112 -18.15 -11.25 -15.13
C THR A 112 -19.19 -10.60 -14.23
N ALA A 113 -19.06 -9.29 -13.94
CA ALA A 113 -20.03 -8.58 -13.13
C ALA A 113 -21.44 -8.58 -13.75
N ILE A 114 -21.55 -8.45 -15.08
CA ILE A 114 -22.83 -8.56 -15.80
C ILE A 114 -23.39 -9.98 -15.67
N GLY A 115 -22.54 -11.01 -15.82
CA GLY A 115 -22.93 -12.40 -15.60
C GLY A 115 -23.45 -12.68 -14.19
N ASP A 116 -22.93 -11.95 -13.19
CA ASP A 116 -23.37 -11.99 -11.79
C ASP A 116 -24.61 -11.11 -11.51
N GLY A 117 -25.22 -10.51 -12.55
CA GLY A 117 -26.45 -9.72 -12.46
C GLY A 117 -26.26 -8.25 -12.09
N VAL A 118 -25.02 -7.72 -12.15
CA VAL A 118 -24.76 -6.29 -11.95
C VAL A 118 -25.19 -5.49 -13.19
N ASP A 119 -25.87 -4.35 -12.97
CA ASP A 119 -26.23 -3.39 -14.03
C ASP A 119 -25.02 -3.03 -14.92
N THR A 120 -25.22 -3.05 -16.24
CA THR A 120 -24.16 -2.86 -17.25
C THR A 120 -23.34 -1.60 -17.04
N ARG A 121 -23.97 -0.47 -16.71
CA ARG A 121 -23.26 0.80 -16.47
C ARG A 121 -22.35 0.70 -15.26
N ARG A 122 -22.83 0.07 -14.16
CA ARG A 122 -22.03 -0.16 -12.96
C ARG A 122 -20.90 -1.16 -13.22
N ALA A 123 -21.14 -2.19 -14.02
CA ALA A 123 -20.12 -3.15 -14.44
C ALA A 123 -19.02 -2.49 -15.28
N LEU A 124 -19.38 -1.64 -16.26
CA LEU A 124 -18.43 -0.86 -17.04
C LEU A 124 -17.61 0.12 -16.19
N ALA A 125 -18.24 0.75 -15.19
CA ALA A 125 -17.52 1.59 -14.23
C ALA A 125 -16.52 0.76 -13.39
N GLY A 126 -16.88 -0.47 -13.02
CA GLY A 126 -15.98 -1.43 -12.37
C GLY A 126 -14.79 -1.83 -13.26
N GLY A 127 -15.05 -2.11 -14.54
CA GLY A 127 -14.01 -2.36 -15.54
C GLY A 127 -13.05 -1.18 -15.68
N TYR A 128 -13.56 0.05 -15.78
CA TYR A 128 -12.73 1.25 -15.80
C TYR A 128 -11.86 1.39 -14.54
N ALA A 129 -12.43 1.14 -13.35
CA ALA A 129 -11.67 1.22 -12.11
C ALA A 129 -10.51 0.20 -12.07
N ALA A 130 -10.73 -1.00 -12.64
CA ALA A 130 -9.69 -2.01 -12.81
C ALA A 130 -8.61 -1.54 -13.82
N LEU A 131 -9.03 -0.95 -14.95
CA LEU A 131 -8.13 -0.39 -15.96
C LEU A 131 -7.25 0.72 -15.36
N GLU A 132 -7.85 1.70 -14.68
CA GLU A 132 -7.13 2.81 -14.06
C GLU A 132 -6.10 2.30 -13.05
N THR A 133 -6.48 1.32 -12.22
CA THR A 133 -5.56 0.69 -11.27
C THR A 133 -4.40 -0.01 -11.98
N ALA A 134 -4.67 -0.74 -13.06
CA ALA A 134 -3.66 -1.44 -13.83
C ALA A 134 -2.66 -0.45 -14.45
N VAL A 135 -3.12 0.55 -15.21
CA VAL A 135 -2.22 1.49 -15.91
C VAL A 135 -1.38 2.33 -14.95
N ARG A 136 -1.95 2.78 -13.82
CA ARG A 136 -1.21 3.49 -12.77
C ARG A 136 -0.10 2.62 -12.19
N THR A 137 -0.40 1.35 -11.94
CA THR A 137 0.56 0.40 -11.37
C THR A 137 1.68 0.09 -12.35
N GLN A 138 1.35 -0.26 -13.60
CA GLN A 138 2.34 -0.76 -14.56
C GLN A 138 3.42 0.27 -14.93
N VAL A 139 3.05 1.54 -15.07
CA VAL A 139 4.03 2.62 -15.35
C VAL A 139 4.88 2.94 -14.11
N ALA A 140 4.26 2.98 -12.93
CA ALA A 140 5.00 3.20 -11.69
C ALA A 140 6.00 2.07 -11.43
N ASP A 141 5.60 0.83 -11.74
CA ASP A 141 6.37 -0.41 -11.56
C ASP A 141 7.55 -0.51 -12.51
N ALA A 142 7.38 -0.22 -13.79
CA ALA A 142 8.49 -0.17 -14.74
C ALA A 142 9.60 0.80 -14.29
N GLY A 143 9.24 2.04 -13.94
CA GLY A 143 10.23 3.02 -13.48
C GLY A 143 10.92 2.62 -12.17
N ARG A 144 10.19 1.99 -11.24
CA ARG A 144 10.76 1.59 -9.95
C ARG A 144 11.67 0.38 -10.05
N VAL A 145 11.33 -0.59 -10.90
CA VAL A 145 12.23 -1.71 -11.20
C VAL A 145 13.49 -1.15 -11.86
N ALA A 146 13.37 -0.18 -12.77
CA ALA A 146 14.52 0.51 -13.34
C ALA A 146 15.38 1.20 -12.27
N ASP A 147 14.77 1.90 -11.31
CA ASP A 147 15.47 2.53 -10.18
C ASP A 147 16.27 1.47 -9.38
N VAL A 148 15.66 0.32 -9.05
CA VAL A 148 16.29 -0.80 -8.32
C VAL A 148 17.42 -1.44 -9.14
N THR A 149 17.23 -1.66 -10.45
CA THR A 149 18.29 -2.17 -11.33
C THR A 149 19.46 -1.20 -11.39
N ALA A 150 19.19 0.10 -11.52
CA ALA A 150 20.21 1.14 -11.54
C ALA A 150 21.00 1.19 -10.22
N MET A 151 20.37 0.87 -9.08
CA MET A 151 21.02 0.80 -7.76
C MET A 151 22.03 -0.36 -7.72
N ALA A 152 21.60 -1.55 -8.16
CA ALA A 152 22.48 -2.73 -8.22
C ALA A 152 23.72 -2.48 -9.09
N VAL A 153 23.53 -1.83 -10.24
CA VAL A 153 24.60 -1.48 -11.18
C VAL A 153 25.64 -0.53 -10.58
N ARG A 154 25.22 0.32 -9.62
CA ARG A 154 26.09 1.27 -8.88
C ARG A 154 26.59 0.74 -7.54
N GLY A 155 26.22 -0.49 -7.15
CA GLY A 155 26.61 -1.08 -5.87
C GLY A 155 25.95 -0.41 -4.65
N VAL A 156 24.72 0.10 -4.82
CA VAL A 156 23.95 0.66 -3.70
C VAL A 156 23.05 -0.42 -3.13
N ASP A 157 23.40 -0.91 -1.94
CA ASP A 157 22.74 -2.06 -1.32
C ASP A 157 21.56 -1.71 -0.42
N ASP A 158 21.30 -0.42 -0.18
CA ASP A 158 20.25 0.03 0.73
C ASP A 158 19.38 1.14 0.12
N TYR A 159 18.13 1.22 0.58
CA TYR A 159 17.25 2.35 0.29
C TYR A 159 16.44 2.77 1.51
N VAL A 160 16.00 4.03 1.50
CA VAL A 160 14.99 4.54 2.43
C VAL A 160 13.66 4.71 1.71
N ARG A 161 12.58 4.20 2.30
CA ARG A 161 11.22 4.40 1.76
C ARG A 161 10.75 5.82 2.09
N MET A 162 10.45 6.62 1.07
CA MET A 162 9.95 7.98 1.22
C MET A 162 8.52 8.12 0.72
N VAL A 163 7.69 8.86 1.45
CA VAL A 163 6.34 9.26 1.02
C VAL A 163 6.45 10.60 0.29
N VAL A 164 5.97 10.64 -0.96
CA VAL A 164 6.05 11.84 -1.81
C VAL A 164 4.70 12.33 -2.32
N GLY A 165 3.62 11.62 -1.99
CA GLY A 165 2.27 11.91 -2.46
C GLY A 165 1.22 11.17 -1.64
N THR A 166 0.11 10.84 -2.28
CA THR A 166 -1.00 10.15 -1.62
C THR A 166 -0.64 8.68 -1.42
N THR A 167 -0.71 8.21 -0.19
CA THR A 167 -0.40 6.82 0.14
C THR A 167 -1.21 6.36 1.34
N CYS A 168 -1.39 5.04 1.51
CA CYS A 168 -2.16 4.54 2.63
C CYS A 168 -1.33 4.43 3.92
N GLY A 169 -2.01 4.38 5.07
CA GLY A 169 -1.38 4.21 6.39
C GLY A 169 -0.42 3.01 6.49
N ARG A 170 -0.65 1.91 5.74
CA ARG A 170 0.26 0.76 5.70
C ARG A 170 1.61 1.08 5.06
N CYS A 171 1.66 1.99 4.10
CA CYS A 171 2.91 2.42 3.49
C CYS A 171 3.59 3.50 4.33
N VAL A 172 2.83 4.36 5.02
CA VAL A 172 3.36 5.40 5.91
C VAL A 172 4.16 4.79 7.04
N VAL A 173 3.68 3.73 7.69
CA VAL A 173 4.39 3.06 8.79
C VAL A 173 5.67 2.32 8.35
N LEU A 174 5.88 2.18 7.04
CA LEU A 174 7.11 1.64 6.46
C LEU A 174 8.09 2.75 6.05
N ALA A 175 7.66 4.01 6.06
CA ALA A 175 8.44 5.14 5.60
C ALA A 175 9.52 5.54 6.61
N GLY A 176 10.59 6.16 6.11
CA GLY A 176 11.75 6.58 6.90
C GLY A 176 12.63 5.43 7.41
N ARG A 177 12.28 4.17 7.12
CA ARG A 177 13.09 3.00 7.46
C ARG A 177 14.06 2.70 6.32
N ARG A 178 15.28 2.29 6.69
CA ARG A 178 16.30 1.75 5.78
C ARG A 178 16.02 0.26 5.54
N TYR A 179 16.07 -0.14 4.28
CA TYR A 179 15.86 -1.50 3.81
C TYR A 179 17.04 -1.93 2.94
N LYS A 180 17.36 -3.22 2.96
CA LYS A 180 18.29 -3.80 1.98
C LYS A 180 17.66 -3.81 0.59
N LEU A 181 18.47 -3.72 -0.46
CA LEU A 181 18.07 -3.87 -1.86
C LEU A 181 17.45 -5.26 -2.11
N SER A 182 17.91 -6.27 -1.38
CA SER A 182 17.35 -7.62 -1.39
C SER A 182 15.95 -7.70 -0.76
N GLU A 183 15.53 -6.70 0.01
CA GLU A 183 14.17 -6.61 0.56
C GLU A 183 13.22 -5.97 -0.45
N ALA A 184 12.19 -6.74 -0.83
CA ALA A 184 11.19 -6.29 -1.78
C ALA A 184 10.45 -5.03 -1.30
N PHE A 185 10.18 -4.11 -2.23
CA PHE A 185 9.34 -2.96 -1.96
C PHE A 185 7.87 -3.30 -2.05
N ASP A 186 7.37 -3.84 -0.95
CA ASP A 186 5.96 -4.17 -0.82
C ASP A 186 5.10 -2.91 -0.96
N ARG A 187 4.16 -2.94 -1.90
CA ARG A 187 3.19 -1.87 -2.13
C ARG A 187 1.85 -2.47 -2.55
N HIS A 188 0.81 -1.72 -2.25
CA HIS A 188 -0.49 -1.91 -2.90
C HIS A 188 -0.56 -1.01 -4.15
N PRO A 189 -1.51 -1.27 -5.07
CA PRO A 189 -1.77 -0.38 -6.21
C PRO A 189 -2.04 1.07 -5.77
N CYS A 190 -1.66 2.04 -6.60
CA CYS A 190 -1.87 3.49 -6.35
C CYS A 190 -1.09 4.09 -5.16
N CYS A 191 -0.03 3.43 -4.68
CA CYS A 191 0.88 3.99 -3.68
C CYS A 191 1.93 4.92 -4.34
N ASP A 192 2.08 6.14 -3.80
CA ASP A 192 3.06 7.12 -4.30
C ASP A 192 4.46 6.98 -3.68
N CYS A 193 4.70 6.05 -2.76
CA CYS A 193 6.01 5.90 -2.12
C CYS A 193 7.13 5.56 -3.12
N VAL A 194 8.34 6.04 -2.83
CA VAL A 194 9.54 5.81 -3.64
C VAL A 194 10.68 5.19 -2.83
N HIS A 195 11.56 4.49 -3.53
CA HIS A 195 12.89 4.16 -3.03
C HIS A 195 13.76 5.38 -3.20
N VAL A 196 14.37 5.84 -2.11
CA VAL A 196 15.49 6.78 -2.21
C VAL A 196 16.75 5.96 -1.93
N PRO A 197 17.66 5.81 -2.92
CA PRO A 197 18.91 5.12 -2.72
C PRO A 197 19.66 5.68 -1.51
N ALA A 198 20.20 4.81 -0.66
CA ALA A 198 20.89 5.20 0.57
C ALA A 198 22.30 4.62 0.56
N ALA A 199 23.28 5.43 0.15
CA ALA A 199 24.67 4.96 0.01
C ALA A 199 25.47 5.05 1.31
N GLU A 200 25.12 5.96 2.23
CA GLU A 200 25.79 6.13 3.53
C GLU A 200 24.74 6.27 4.66
N ASP A 201 25.18 6.35 5.91
CA ASP A 201 24.30 6.60 7.08
C ASP A 201 23.85 8.06 7.19
N THR A 202 24.25 8.92 6.25
CA THR A 202 23.90 10.36 6.21
C THR A 202 22.45 10.65 5.75
N VAL A 203 21.64 9.60 5.55
CA VAL A 203 20.31 9.67 4.92
C VAL A 203 19.18 9.99 5.91
N ASP A 204 19.49 10.19 7.19
CA ASP A 204 18.52 10.58 8.23
C ASP A 204 17.65 11.79 7.83
N ALA A 205 18.14 12.67 6.94
CA ALA A 205 17.40 13.81 6.40
C ALA A 205 16.27 13.47 5.39
N ILE A 206 16.27 12.27 4.78
CA ILE A 206 15.25 11.84 3.79
C ILE A 206 14.07 11.12 4.48
N ALA A 207 14.14 10.91 5.80
CA ALA A 207 13.17 10.13 6.53
C ALA A 207 11.79 10.82 6.57
N THR A 208 10.81 10.25 5.87
CA THR A 208 9.40 10.56 6.17
C THR A 208 9.08 10.03 7.56
N ASN A 209 8.89 10.91 8.53
CA ASN A 209 8.38 10.54 9.84
C ASN A 209 6.85 10.30 9.75
N PRO A 210 6.36 9.10 10.10
CA PRO A 210 4.92 8.79 10.08
C PRO A 210 4.05 9.78 10.83
N ARG A 211 4.55 10.30 11.97
CA ARG A 211 3.84 11.28 12.80
C ARG A 211 3.78 12.64 12.12
N ALA A 212 4.90 13.13 11.61
CA ALA A 212 4.92 14.39 10.86
C ALA A 212 4.00 14.33 9.63
N TRP A 213 3.95 13.18 8.94
CA TRP A 213 3.01 12.98 7.83
C TRP A 213 1.55 13.03 8.28
N PHE A 214 1.20 12.36 9.38
CA PHE A 214 -0.15 12.44 9.97
C PHE A 214 -0.52 13.87 10.32
N ASP A 215 0.39 14.60 10.96
CA ASP A 215 0.17 15.98 11.41
C ASP A 215 0.07 16.97 10.22
N SER A 216 0.60 16.63 9.04
CA SER A 216 0.45 17.44 7.82
C SER A 216 -0.92 17.32 7.13
N LEU A 217 -1.72 16.33 7.51
CA LEU A 217 -3.04 16.10 6.93
C LEU A 217 -4.11 16.91 7.66
N SER A 218 -5.16 17.32 6.94
CA SER A 218 -6.37 17.84 7.57
C SER A 218 -7.05 16.77 8.45
N ALA A 219 -7.90 17.18 9.39
CA ALA A 219 -8.62 16.24 10.26
C ALA A 219 -9.48 15.24 9.46
N GLU A 220 -10.10 15.70 8.37
CA GLU A 220 -10.88 14.83 7.47
C GLU A 220 -9.98 13.82 6.75
N GLU A 221 -8.80 14.23 6.29
CA GLU A 221 -7.85 13.34 5.64
C GLU A 221 -7.27 12.31 6.61
N GLN A 222 -6.95 12.72 7.84
CA GLN A 222 -6.54 11.81 8.91
C GLN A 222 -7.63 10.75 9.15
N ASP A 223 -8.89 11.17 9.29
CA ASP A 223 -10.02 10.27 9.52
C ASP A 223 -10.27 9.36 8.32
N ARG A 224 -10.17 9.87 7.09
CA ARG A 224 -10.29 9.06 5.87
C ARG A 224 -9.18 8.02 5.79
N GLN A 225 -7.96 8.38 6.19
CA GLN A 225 -6.79 7.53 6.04
C GLN A 225 -6.66 6.48 7.14
N PHE A 226 -6.99 6.82 8.38
CA PHE A 226 -6.79 5.98 9.57
C PHE A 226 -8.10 5.54 10.21
N THR A 227 -9.26 5.90 9.64
CA THR A 227 -10.60 5.89 10.26
C THR A 227 -10.73 6.91 11.38
N LYS A 228 -11.97 7.34 11.67
CA LYS A 228 -12.26 8.30 12.76
C LYS A 228 -11.65 7.88 14.10
N ALA A 229 -11.87 6.62 14.50
CA ALA A 229 -11.36 6.10 15.76
C ALA A 229 -9.83 5.94 15.76
N GLY A 230 -9.25 5.47 14.65
CA GLY A 230 -7.81 5.35 14.52
C GLY A 230 -7.11 6.71 14.57
N ALA A 231 -7.63 7.70 13.83
CA ALA A 231 -7.11 9.07 13.84
C ALA A 231 -7.27 9.72 15.21
N ALA A 232 -8.41 9.58 15.88
CA ALA A 232 -8.61 10.06 17.24
C ALA A 232 -7.61 9.43 18.23
N ALA A 233 -7.36 8.12 18.14
CA ALA A 233 -6.35 7.48 18.96
C ALA A 233 -4.93 8.03 18.70
N ILE A 234 -4.57 8.27 17.43
CA ILE A 234 -3.26 8.87 17.07
C ILE A 234 -3.14 10.29 17.63
N ARG A 235 -4.20 11.10 17.56
CA ARG A 235 -4.25 12.45 18.18
C ARG A 235 -4.03 12.39 19.70
N LEU A 236 -4.55 11.34 20.35
CA LEU A 236 -4.32 11.05 21.77
C LEU A 236 -2.92 10.48 22.08
N GLY A 237 -2.04 10.36 21.08
CA GLY A 237 -0.66 9.91 21.26
C GLY A 237 -0.43 8.42 21.02
N ALA A 238 -1.41 7.70 20.44
CA ALA A 238 -1.19 6.32 20.03
C ALA A 238 -0.10 6.24 18.95
N ASP A 239 0.72 5.19 19.04
CA ASP A 239 1.69 4.82 18.02
C ASP A 239 0.96 4.46 16.71
N ILE A 240 1.31 5.16 15.64
CA ILE A 240 0.67 5.00 14.32
C ILE A 240 0.83 3.57 13.80
N SER A 241 1.98 2.95 14.04
CA SER A 241 2.24 1.56 13.64
C SER A 241 1.34 0.59 14.39
N GLN A 242 1.06 0.82 15.68
CA GLN A 242 0.11 0.01 16.44
C GLN A 242 -1.32 0.15 15.91
N VAL A 243 -1.76 1.38 15.61
CA VAL A 243 -3.10 1.63 15.07
C VAL A 243 -3.29 1.01 13.69
N VAL A 244 -2.32 1.18 12.79
CA VAL A 244 -2.38 0.61 11.42
C VAL A 244 -2.28 -0.90 11.45
N ASN A 245 -1.32 -1.47 12.19
CA ASN A 245 -1.11 -2.93 12.18
C ASN A 245 -2.21 -3.69 12.91
N ALA A 246 -2.94 -3.07 13.86
CA ALA A 246 -4.09 -3.70 14.51
C ALA A 246 -5.12 -4.23 13.50
N ARG A 247 -5.24 -3.64 12.30
CA ARG A 247 -6.17 -4.12 11.26
C ARG A 247 -5.76 -5.46 10.63
N ARG A 248 -4.50 -5.87 10.70
CA ARG A 248 -4.01 -7.09 10.02
C ARG A 248 -4.60 -8.39 10.59
N GLY A 249 -4.90 -8.41 11.89
CA GLY A 249 -5.53 -9.53 12.60
C GLY A 249 -6.93 -9.19 13.11
N ALA A 250 -7.57 -8.19 12.51
CA ALA A 250 -8.91 -7.78 12.91
C ALA A 250 -9.98 -8.69 12.28
N TYR A 251 -11.05 -8.93 13.03
CA TYR A 251 -12.14 -9.80 12.60
C TYR A 251 -12.95 -9.17 11.45
N GLY A 252 -13.39 -10.01 10.50
CA GLY A 252 -14.11 -9.59 9.28
C GLY A 252 -13.20 -9.06 8.15
N LEU A 253 -11.88 -8.99 8.38
CA LEU A 253 -10.89 -8.66 7.37
C LEU A 253 -10.10 -9.91 6.97
N THR A 254 -9.61 -9.94 5.72
CA THR A 254 -8.68 -10.97 5.29
C THR A 254 -7.30 -10.70 5.89
N PRO A 255 -6.66 -11.68 6.56
CA PRO A 255 -5.34 -11.48 7.13
C PRO A 255 -4.32 -11.07 6.08
N ALA A 256 -3.47 -10.10 6.41
CA ALA A 256 -2.46 -9.62 5.49
C ALA A 256 -1.43 -10.73 5.18
N GLY A 257 -1.27 -11.07 3.89
CA GLY A 257 -0.34 -12.10 3.43
C GLY A 257 -0.86 -13.54 3.56
N ALA A 258 -2.16 -13.73 3.83
CA ALA A 258 -2.77 -15.04 3.84
C ALA A 258 -2.66 -15.72 2.46
N ARG A 259 -2.12 -16.94 2.43
CA ARG A 259 -2.10 -17.80 1.23
C ARG A 259 -3.37 -18.63 1.22
N ILE A 260 -4.47 -17.97 0.89
CA ILE A 260 -5.81 -18.56 0.86
C ILE A 260 -6.47 -18.28 -0.48
N THR A 261 -7.37 -19.15 -0.87
CA THR A 261 -8.23 -19.01 -2.04
C THR A 261 -9.19 -17.82 -1.89
N ALA A 262 -9.76 -17.37 -3.01
CA ALA A 262 -10.76 -16.30 -3.00
C ALA A 262 -11.99 -16.69 -2.15
N ASP A 263 -12.39 -17.96 -2.19
CA ASP A 263 -13.52 -18.49 -1.44
C ASP A 263 -13.25 -18.53 0.06
N GLU A 264 -12.09 -19.02 0.49
CA GLU A 264 -11.68 -18.96 1.89
C GLU A 264 -11.62 -17.50 2.39
N ALA A 265 -11.10 -16.60 1.56
CA ALA A 265 -11.07 -15.19 1.89
C ALA A 265 -12.49 -14.60 2.01
N ARG A 266 -13.44 -15.04 1.18
CA ARG A 266 -14.86 -14.64 1.24
C ARG A 266 -15.55 -15.19 2.49
N MET A 267 -15.24 -16.42 2.90
CA MET A 267 -15.74 -17.00 4.15
C MET A 267 -15.30 -16.19 5.36
N LEU A 268 -14.01 -15.81 5.44
CA LEU A 268 -13.49 -14.96 6.53
C LEU A 268 -14.16 -13.58 6.60
N ARG A 269 -14.67 -13.08 5.47
CA ARG A 269 -15.38 -11.79 5.37
C ARG A 269 -16.90 -11.91 5.58
N GLY A 270 -17.38 -13.09 6.00
CA GLY A 270 -18.80 -13.36 6.20
C GLY A 270 -19.59 -13.37 4.89
N GLY A 271 -19.02 -13.96 3.84
CA GLY A 271 -19.66 -14.08 2.52
C GLY A 271 -19.47 -12.87 1.60
N ARG A 272 -18.76 -11.83 2.05
CA ARG A 272 -18.56 -10.59 1.28
C ARG A 272 -17.31 -10.64 0.40
N ASP A 273 -17.37 -9.98 -0.75
CA ASP A 273 -16.21 -9.83 -1.65
C ASP A 273 -15.18 -8.85 -1.08
N ARG A 274 -15.63 -7.86 -0.30
CA ARG A 274 -14.77 -6.91 0.40
C ARG A 274 -14.87 -7.06 1.91
N GLY A 275 -13.72 -7.00 2.56
CA GLY A 275 -13.62 -7.14 4.01
C GLY A 275 -14.21 -5.92 4.69
N GLN A 276 -14.96 -6.17 5.76
CA GLN A 276 -15.49 -5.12 6.61
C GLN A 276 -15.12 -5.46 8.04
N LEU A 277 -14.61 -4.47 8.76
CA LEU A 277 -14.31 -4.64 10.18
C LEU A 277 -15.58 -5.09 10.90
N ALA A 278 -15.49 -6.21 11.64
CA ALA A 278 -16.62 -6.81 12.32
C ALA A 278 -16.33 -6.97 13.81
N THR A 279 -17.38 -6.85 14.62
CA THR A 279 -17.31 -7.12 16.06
C THR A 279 -17.32 -8.62 16.35
N ARG A 280 -16.76 -9.00 17.50
CA ARG A 280 -16.90 -10.34 18.06
C ARG A 280 -17.46 -10.24 19.49
N ALA A 281 -18.24 -11.24 19.89
CA ALA A 281 -18.76 -11.33 21.25
C ALA A 281 -17.63 -11.69 22.21
N VAL A 282 -17.33 -10.78 23.14
CA VAL A 282 -16.33 -10.94 24.19
C VAL A 282 -16.98 -10.56 25.52
N TYR A 283 -17.04 -11.51 26.45
CA TYR A 283 -17.67 -11.32 27.77
C TYR A 283 -19.06 -10.67 27.70
N GLY A 284 -19.89 -11.09 26.75
CA GLY A 284 -21.26 -10.58 26.56
C GLY A 284 -21.38 -9.23 25.84
N ARG A 285 -20.27 -8.65 25.35
CA ARG A 285 -20.29 -7.39 24.57
C ARG A 285 -19.77 -7.60 23.15
N GLN A 286 -20.37 -6.90 22.19
CA GLN A 286 -19.88 -6.88 20.81
C GLN A 286 -18.79 -5.82 20.68
N VAL A 287 -17.56 -6.26 20.45
CA VAL A 287 -16.39 -5.37 20.37
C VAL A 287 -15.50 -5.70 19.19
N TYR A 288 -14.82 -4.68 18.67
CA TYR A 288 -13.75 -4.81 17.70
C TYR A 288 -12.47 -5.22 18.40
N THR A 289 -11.92 -6.35 17.96
CA THR A 289 -10.71 -6.95 18.53
C THR A 289 -9.71 -7.27 17.43
N THR A 290 -8.44 -7.34 17.81
CA THR A 290 -7.37 -7.79 16.94
C THR A 290 -6.52 -8.86 17.61
N THR A 291 -5.99 -9.79 16.82
CA THR A 291 -4.96 -10.74 17.25
C THR A 291 -3.55 -10.16 17.12
N GLU A 292 -3.39 -8.95 16.59
CA GLU A 292 -2.08 -8.39 16.34
C GLU A 292 -1.39 -7.91 17.63
N GLY A 293 -0.13 -8.30 17.78
CA GLY A 293 0.71 -7.91 18.91
C GLY A 293 0.30 -8.50 20.28
N ILE A 294 -0.52 -9.56 20.32
CA ILE A 294 -0.97 -10.20 21.57
C ILE A 294 -0.01 -11.26 22.13
N THR A 295 1.08 -11.55 21.42
CA THR A 295 2.09 -12.53 21.85
C THR A 295 3.01 -11.97 22.93
N THR A 296 3.80 -12.82 23.59
CA THR A 296 4.84 -12.41 24.55
C THR A 296 5.93 -11.48 24.00
N ARG A 297 6.00 -11.32 22.67
CA ARG A 297 6.88 -10.39 21.97
C ARG A 297 6.24 -9.02 21.71
N GLY A 298 4.90 -8.94 21.70
CA GLY A 298 4.16 -7.72 21.41
C GLY A 298 3.88 -6.89 22.65
N LEU A 299 3.86 -5.56 22.50
CA LEU A 299 3.59 -4.63 23.60
C LEU A 299 2.23 -4.90 24.26
N ALA A 300 1.19 -5.10 23.45
CA ALA A 300 -0.14 -5.42 23.97
C ALA A 300 -0.16 -6.78 24.67
N GLY A 301 0.46 -7.80 24.10
CA GLY A 301 0.55 -9.12 24.72
C GLY A 301 1.23 -9.08 26.08
N VAL A 302 2.35 -8.37 26.21
CA VAL A 302 3.02 -8.16 27.51
C VAL A 302 2.07 -7.50 28.52
N ARG A 303 1.38 -6.42 28.13
CA ARG A 303 0.44 -5.72 29.02
C ARG A 303 -0.80 -6.51 29.39
N LEU A 304 -1.22 -7.41 28.51
CA LEU A 304 -2.40 -8.26 28.69
C LEU A 304 -2.04 -9.60 29.37
N GLY A 305 -0.80 -9.75 29.83
CA GLY A 305 -0.35 -10.89 30.64
C GLY A 305 -0.03 -12.14 29.84
N ALA A 306 0.44 -12.02 28.60
CA ALA A 306 0.80 -13.16 27.76
C ALA A 306 1.91 -14.05 28.35
N ARG A 307 2.77 -13.50 29.23
CA ARG A 307 3.85 -14.28 29.87
C ARG A 307 3.32 -15.09 31.05
N GLU A 308 2.56 -14.43 31.91
CA GLU A 308 2.10 -14.94 33.21
C GLU A 308 0.86 -15.83 33.06
N ARG A 309 -0.09 -15.41 32.22
CA ARG A 309 -1.43 -16.02 32.09
C ARG A 309 -1.78 -16.42 30.65
N GLY A 310 -0.82 -16.27 29.73
CA GLY A 310 -1.03 -16.55 28.32
C GLY A 310 -1.20 -18.04 28.02
N VAL A 311 -1.79 -18.33 26.86
CA VAL A 311 -1.97 -19.68 26.32
C VAL A 311 -1.05 -19.89 25.13
N LYS A 312 -0.67 -21.14 24.89
CA LYS A 312 0.06 -21.53 23.69
C LYS A 312 -0.90 -22.35 22.83
N ASP A 313 -1.50 -21.72 21.83
CA ASP A 313 -2.50 -22.33 20.96
C ASP A 313 -2.00 -22.36 19.52
N GLY A 314 -1.31 -23.44 19.14
CA GLY A 314 -0.74 -23.65 17.80
C GLY A 314 0.44 -22.73 17.41
N GLY A 315 0.60 -21.57 18.06
CA GLY A 315 1.65 -20.59 17.78
C GLY A 315 3.01 -20.91 18.42
N ARG A 316 4.07 -20.30 17.86
CA ARG A 316 5.43 -20.39 18.42
C ARG A 316 5.52 -19.75 19.82
N TYR A 317 4.75 -18.70 20.06
CA TYR A 317 4.78 -17.90 21.29
C TYR A 317 3.48 -18.04 22.08
N ARG A 318 3.54 -17.76 23.39
CA ARG A 318 2.33 -17.62 24.20
C ARG A 318 1.61 -16.32 23.83
N GLU A 319 0.29 -16.35 23.91
CA GLU A 319 -0.60 -15.25 23.56
C GLU A 319 -1.50 -14.89 24.75
N ALA A 320 -1.85 -13.61 24.88
CA ALA A 320 -2.73 -13.16 25.94
C ALA A 320 -4.15 -13.75 25.78
N ARG A 321 -4.72 -14.26 26.88
CA ARG A 321 -6.13 -14.69 26.91
C ARG A 321 -7.10 -13.52 26.77
N THR A 322 -6.69 -12.35 27.28
CA THR A 322 -7.49 -11.12 27.19
C THR A 322 -7.45 -10.61 25.75
N PRO A 323 -8.61 -10.47 25.07
CA PRO A 323 -8.64 -9.93 23.71
C PRO A 323 -8.10 -8.49 23.68
N ARG A 324 -7.28 -8.17 22.68
CA ARG A 324 -6.84 -6.80 22.45
C ARG A 324 -7.94 -6.02 21.75
N LEU A 325 -8.51 -5.03 22.43
CA LEU A 325 -9.50 -4.12 21.84
C LEU A 325 -8.86 -3.23 20.77
N MET A 326 -9.64 -2.88 19.75
CA MET A 326 -9.27 -1.89 18.74
C MET A 326 -9.65 -0.46 19.16
N PRO A 327 -9.05 0.59 18.57
CA PRO A 327 -9.38 1.97 18.88
C PRO A 327 -10.89 2.26 18.85
N GLU A 328 -11.62 1.68 17.89
CA GLU A 328 -13.08 1.80 17.78
C GLU A 328 -13.80 1.40 19.07
N SER A 329 -13.45 0.25 19.66
CA SER A 329 -14.07 -0.21 20.91
C SER A 329 -13.51 0.45 22.16
N ILE A 330 -12.26 0.89 22.13
CA ILE A 330 -11.65 1.62 23.25
C ILE A 330 -12.34 2.98 23.40
N LEU A 331 -12.47 3.74 22.31
CA LEU A 331 -13.08 5.05 22.34
C LEU A 331 -14.59 4.96 22.59
N ALA A 332 -15.28 3.95 22.04
CA ALA A 332 -16.68 3.70 22.36
C ALA A 332 -16.89 3.37 23.84
N ALA A 333 -15.95 2.65 24.49
CA ALA A 333 -16.05 2.33 25.90
C ALA A 333 -15.73 3.52 26.82
N ALA A 334 -14.84 4.42 26.40
CA ALA A 334 -14.48 5.62 27.14
C ALA A 334 -15.52 6.74 27.01
N GLY A 335 -16.28 6.78 25.90
CA GLY A 335 -17.18 7.89 25.60
C GLY A 335 -16.38 9.20 25.48
N ASP A 336 -16.83 10.23 26.19
CA ASP A 336 -16.19 11.55 26.22
C ASP A 336 -15.07 11.67 27.28
N ASP A 337 -14.83 10.61 28.07
CA ASP A 337 -13.76 10.60 29.08
C ASP A 337 -12.39 10.34 28.44
N GLN A 338 -11.66 11.43 28.19
CA GLN A 338 -10.32 11.38 27.64
C GLN A 338 -9.31 10.64 28.55
N ALA A 339 -9.45 10.71 29.88
CA ALA A 339 -8.56 10.04 30.81
C ALA A 339 -8.75 8.52 30.73
N GLU A 340 -10.01 8.08 30.64
CA GLU A 340 -10.34 6.66 30.42
C GLU A 340 -9.85 6.18 29.05
N ALA A 341 -10.04 6.98 27.99
CA ALA A 341 -9.52 6.66 26.66
C ALA A 341 -8.00 6.44 26.68
N LEU A 342 -7.25 7.36 27.30
CA LEU A 342 -5.79 7.25 27.45
C LEU A 342 -5.39 6.02 28.26
N ARG A 343 -6.09 5.74 29.37
CA ARG A 343 -5.84 4.57 30.22
C ARG A 343 -6.04 3.27 29.44
N LEU A 344 -7.11 3.17 28.65
CA LEU A 344 -7.42 2.00 27.83
C LEU A 344 -6.44 1.87 26.65
N LEU A 345 -6.10 2.95 25.95
CA LEU A 345 -5.10 2.94 24.87
C LEU A 345 -3.73 2.48 25.37
N LYS A 346 -3.33 2.89 26.58
CA LYS A 346 -2.13 2.35 27.26
C LYS A 346 -2.32 0.87 27.58
N ARG A 347 -3.40 0.47 28.26
CA ARG A 347 -3.66 -0.93 28.62
C ARG A 347 -3.58 -1.88 27.42
N PHE A 348 -4.14 -1.49 26.28
CA PHE A 348 -4.18 -2.31 25.06
C PHE A 348 -2.99 -2.09 24.10
N GLY A 349 -1.93 -1.42 24.57
CA GLY A 349 -0.64 -1.36 23.87
C GLY A 349 -0.63 -0.46 22.63
N TYR A 350 -1.47 0.58 22.58
CA TYR A 350 -1.43 1.60 21.52
C TYR A 350 -0.53 2.77 21.88
N ILE A 351 -0.49 3.18 23.16
CA ILE A 351 0.39 4.23 23.67
C ILE A 351 1.47 3.55 24.51
N ARG A 352 2.75 3.85 24.30
CA ARG A 352 3.83 3.29 25.12
C ARG A 352 3.82 3.82 26.56
#